data_AF-A0A349ILW8-F1
#
_entry.id   AF-A0A349ILW8-F1
#
_cell.length_a   1.000
_cell.length_b   1.000
_cell.length_c   1.000
_cell.angle_alpha   90.00
_cell.angle_beta   90.00
_cell.angle_gamma   90.00
#
_symmetry.space_group_name_H-M   'P 1'
#
loop_
_entity.id
_entity.type
_entity.pdbx_description
1 polymer ?
#
loop_
_entity_poly.entity_id
_entity_poly.type
_entity_poly.pdbx_seq_one_letter_code
_entity_poly.pdbx_strand_id
1 'polypeptide(L)'
;MKSSAAAVGIIPLAGMAKVLEFAAKEKDIETIRGLHDIFVKEWRSYRKKLTGLFGLGKEDDGPKETVDSNALRALFHSLREAMEDMDIDTADECMAELKKLALPEEVAKSLDTLQAQVSDLDSDGACETIEAMLSNV
;
A
#
# COMPACT_ATOMS: atom_id res chain seq x y z
N MET A 1 2.05 -10.33 2.50
CA MET A 1 2.63 -10.90 3.74
C MET A 1 4.10 -11.31 3.59
N LYS A 2 4.46 -12.35 2.82
CA LYS A 2 5.87 -12.77 2.65
C LYS A 2 6.73 -11.69 2.00
N SER A 3 6.28 -11.16 0.85
CA SER A 3 6.94 -10.07 0.12
C SER A 3 6.99 -8.80 0.96
N SER A 4 5.87 -8.41 1.58
CA SER A 4 5.78 -7.25 2.46
C SER A 4 6.76 -7.30 3.64
N ALA A 5 6.89 -8.45 4.32
CA ALA A 5 7.87 -8.61 5.40
C ALA A 5 9.32 -8.51 4.88
N ALA A 6 9.60 -9.04 3.68
CA ALA A 6 10.93 -8.96 3.08
C ALA A 6 11.30 -7.53 2.66
N ALA A 7 10.35 -6.78 2.10
CA ALA A 7 10.54 -5.39 1.68
C ALA A 7 10.97 -4.48 2.85
N VAL A 8 10.35 -4.66 4.03
CA VAL A 8 10.70 -3.91 5.25
C VAL A 8 11.86 -4.55 6.02
N GLY A 9 12.52 -5.58 5.47
CA GLY A 9 13.71 -6.21 6.05
C GLY A 9 13.44 -7.12 7.25
N ILE A 10 12.19 -7.54 7.48
CA ILE A 10 11.82 -8.44 8.58
C ILE A 10 12.06 -9.90 8.17
N ILE A 11 13.34 -10.25 7.98
CA ILE A 11 13.78 -11.53 7.40
C ILE A 11 13.22 -12.77 8.12
N PRO A 12 13.19 -12.86 9.47
CA PRO A 12 12.63 -14.02 10.16
C PRO A 12 11.15 -14.24 9.85
N LEU A 13 10.36 -13.16 9.76
CA LEU A 13 8.94 -13.22 9.48
C LEU A 13 8.66 -13.61 8.03
N ALA A 14 9.45 -13.08 7.09
CA ALA A 14 9.40 -13.52 5.69
C ALA A 14 9.75 -15.00 5.53
N GLY A 15 10.73 -15.50 6.29
CA GLY A 15 11.09 -16.92 6.37
C GLY A 15 9.95 -17.80 6.88
N MET A 16 9.31 -17.41 7.99
CA MET A 16 8.14 -18.13 8.52
C MET A 16 6.98 -18.17 7.53
N ALA A 17 6.70 -17.06 6.83
CA ALA A 17 5.67 -17.02 5.80
C ALA A 17 5.98 -17.99 4.64
N LYS A 18 7.24 -18.08 4.23
CA LYS A 18 7.69 -19.03 3.21
C LYS A 18 7.48 -20.49 3.64
N VAL A 19 7.82 -20.84 4.88
CA VAL A 19 7.60 -22.19 5.43
C VAL A 19 6.11 -22.54 5.44
N LEU A 20 5.24 -21.64 5.89
CA LEU A 20 3.79 -21.85 5.88
C LEU A 20 3.23 -22.01 4.46
N GLU A 21 3.75 -21.25 3.48
CA GLU A 21 3.36 -21.37 2.07
C GLU A 21 3.73 -22.74 1.49
N PHE A 22 4.93 -23.26 1.79
CA PHE A 22 5.34 -24.61 1.38
C PHE A 22 4.50 -25.69 2.05
N ALA A 23 4.28 -25.60 3.36
CA ALA A 23 3.44 -26.54 4.10
C ALA A 23 2.00 -26.57 3.54
N ALA A 24 1.45 -25.41 3.15
CA ALA A 24 0.14 -25.33 2.48
C ALA A 24 0.13 -26.03 1.12
N LYS A 25 1.18 -25.83 0.29
CA LYS A 25 1.33 -26.50 -1.01
C LYS A 25 1.42 -28.03 -0.87
N GLU A 26 2.12 -28.51 0.16
CA GLU A 26 2.33 -29.94 0.44
C GLU A 26 1.19 -30.57 1.28
N LYS A 27 0.23 -29.77 1.72
CA LYS A 27 -0.85 -30.18 2.65
C LYS A 27 -0.34 -30.72 3.99
N ASP A 28 0.80 -30.23 4.46
CA ASP A 28 1.36 -30.54 5.77
C ASP A 28 0.61 -29.76 6.87
N ILE A 29 -0.44 -30.39 7.41
CA ILE A 29 -1.31 -29.80 8.42
C ILE A 29 -0.60 -29.64 9.77
N GLU A 30 0.40 -30.49 10.08
CA GLU A 30 1.11 -30.44 11.37
C GLU A 30 1.97 -29.18 11.43
N THR A 31 2.75 -28.91 10.39
CA THR A 31 3.55 -27.69 10.31
C THR A 31 2.69 -26.43 10.30
N ILE A 32 1.56 -26.44 9.58
CA ILE A 32 0.62 -25.30 9.57
C ILE A 32 0.12 -25.04 10.99
N ARG A 33 -0.38 -26.05 11.70
CA ARG A 33 -0.92 -25.88 13.06
C ARG A 33 0.16 -25.44 14.06
N GLY A 34 1.38 -25.98 13.94
CA GLY A 34 2.48 -25.64 14.84
C GLY A 34 2.99 -24.21 14.66
N LEU A 35 2.95 -23.68 13.44
CA LEU A 35 3.59 -22.41 13.11
C LEU A 35 2.62 -21.24 12.89
N HIS A 36 1.35 -21.51 12.52
CA HIS A 36 0.36 -20.47 12.19
C HIS A 36 0.16 -19.46 13.32
N ASP A 37 -0.08 -19.92 14.54
CA ASP A 37 -0.34 -19.05 15.68
C ASP A 37 0.85 -18.16 16.02
N ILE A 38 2.05 -18.72 15.90
CA ILE A 38 3.31 -17.99 16.14
C ILE A 38 3.46 -16.89 15.09
N PHE A 39 3.28 -17.23 13.81
CA PHE A 39 3.37 -16.30 12.69
C PHE A 39 2.36 -15.15 12.82
N VAL A 40 1.09 -15.45 13.06
CA VAL A 40 0.03 -14.42 13.15
C VAL A 40 0.25 -13.49 14.33
N LYS A 41 0.67 -14.02 15.49
CA LYS A 41 1.01 -13.20 16.67
C LYS A 41 2.16 -12.25 16.36
N GLU A 42 3.23 -12.77 15.74
CA GLU A 42 4.40 -11.97 15.41
C GLU A 42 4.06 -10.90 14.37
N TRP A 43 3.38 -11.27 13.28
CA TRP A 43 2.90 -10.34 12.24
C TRP A 43 2.08 -9.19 12.83
N ARG A 44 1.08 -9.49 13.68
CA ARG A 44 0.23 -8.46 14.29
C ARG A 44 0.98 -7.58 15.29
N SER A 45 2.05 -8.07 15.91
CA SER A 45 2.87 -7.29 16.82
C SER A 45 3.58 -6.12 16.13
N TYR A 46 3.91 -6.26 14.83
CA TYR A 46 4.61 -5.22 14.07
C TYR A 46 3.79 -3.95 13.91
N ARG A 47 2.45 -4.04 13.84
CA ARG A 47 1.60 -2.84 13.85
C ARG A 47 1.92 -1.94 15.05
N LYS A 48 2.09 -2.53 16.24
CA LYS A 48 2.45 -1.77 17.46
C LYS A 48 3.91 -1.36 17.46
N LYS A 49 4.84 -2.24 17.04
CA LYS A 49 6.28 -1.95 17.00
C LYS A 49 6.64 -0.82 16.03
N LEU A 50 5.85 -0.66 14.97
CA LEU A 50 6.06 0.34 13.92
C LEU A 50 5.25 1.63 14.15
N THR A 51 4.28 1.63 15.08
CA THR A 51 3.51 2.84 15.40
C THR A 51 4.45 3.92 15.96
N GLY A 52 4.41 5.11 15.36
CA GLY A 52 5.23 6.27 15.78
C GLY A 52 6.62 6.34 15.15
N LEU A 53 7.05 5.32 14.41
CA LEU A 53 8.20 5.44 13.51
C LEU A 53 7.80 6.27 12.28
N PHE A 54 8.71 7.11 11.78
CA PHE A 54 8.54 7.91 10.55
C PHE A 54 7.39 8.93 10.56
N GLY A 55 6.82 9.28 11.73
CA GLY A 55 5.73 10.25 11.79
C GLY A 55 4.40 9.74 11.20
N LEU A 56 4.27 8.41 11.04
CA LEU A 56 3.02 7.75 10.65
C LEU A 56 1.88 8.22 11.57
N GLY A 57 0.90 8.93 10.99
CA GLY A 57 -0.24 9.53 11.71
C GLY A 57 -0.23 11.06 11.81
N LYS A 58 0.68 11.76 11.13
CA LYS A 58 0.57 13.21 10.93
C LYS A 58 -0.13 13.51 9.61
N GLU A 59 -1.33 14.07 9.67
CA GLU A 59 -2.00 14.67 8.51
C GLU A 59 -1.37 16.03 8.21
N ASP A 60 -0.99 16.25 6.96
CA ASP A 60 -0.55 17.56 6.46
C ASP A 60 -1.80 18.36 6.07
N ASP A 61 -2.24 19.24 6.97
CA ASP A 61 -3.44 20.09 6.80
C ASP A 61 -3.11 21.42 6.11
N GLY A 62 -2.12 21.38 5.21
CA GLY A 62 -1.64 22.53 4.45
C GLY A 62 -2.66 23.03 3.42
N PRO A 63 -2.53 24.30 2.96
CA PRO A 63 -3.39 24.83 1.91
C PRO A 63 -3.24 24.04 0.62
N LYS A 64 -4.37 23.58 0.06
CA LYS A 64 -4.41 22.79 -1.18
C LYS A 64 -4.21 23.67 -2.41
N GLU A 65 -3.33 23.25 -3.32
CA GLU A 65 -2.99 23.97 -4.54
C GLU A 65 -3.91 23.57 -5.71
N THR A 66 -4.24 24.53 -6.57
CA THR A 66 -4.99 24.25 -7.80
C THR A 66 -4.05 23.67 -8.85
N VAL A 67 -4.43 22.54 -9.45
CA VAL A 67 -3.69 21.88 -10.53
C VAL A 67 -4.50 21.91 -11.83
N ASP A 68 -3.82 21.94 -12.98
CA ASP A 68 -4.50 21.73 -14.26
C ASP A 68 -4.80 20.24 -14.52
N SER A 69 -5.82 19.96 -15.33
CA SER A 69 -6.27 18.59 -15.60
C SER A 69 -5.21 17.71 -16.29
N ASN A 70 -4.26 18.29 -17.04
CA ASN A 70 -3.23 17.50 -17.73
C ASN A 70 -2.13 17.07 -16.76
N ALA A 71 -1.71 17.97 -15.87
CA ALA A 71 -0.79 17.67 -14.79
C ALA A 71 -1.39 16.63 -13.82
N LEU A 72 -2.69 16.76 -13.48
CA LEU A 72 -3.38 15.75 -12.67
C LEU A 72 -3.44 14.37 -13.34
N ARG A 73 -3.72 14.32 -14.65
CA ARG A 73 -3.70 13.06 -15.42
C ARG A 73 -2.30 12.45 -15.48
N ALA A 74 -1.26 13.28 -15.66
CA ALA A 74 0.12 12.81 -15.65
C ALA A 74 0.49 12.18 -14.30
N LEU A 75 0.09 12.81 -13.19
CA LEU A 75 0.32 12.29 -11.83
C LEU A 75 -0.37 10.94 -11.61
N PHE A 76 -1.61 10.79 -12.09
CA PHE A 76 -2.33 9.51 -12.04
C PHE A 76 -1.67 8.41 -12.89
N HIS A 77 -1.18 8.75 -14.09
CA HIS A 77 -0.43 7.80 -14.92
C HIS A 77 0.89 7.38 -14.27
N SER A 78 1.64 8.32 -13.70
CA SER A 78 2.87 8.02 -12.97
C SER A 78 2.62 7.16 -11.73
N LEU A 79 1.56 7.46 -10.96
CA LEU A 79 1.16 6.62 -9.83
C LEU A 79 0.81 5.19 -10.27
N ARG A 80 0.07 5.05 -11.37
CA ARG A 80 -0.28 3.75 -11.93
C ARG A 80 0.96 2.95 -12.33
N GLU A 81 1.86 3.55 -13.10
CA GLU A 81 3.11 2.90 -13.54
C GLU A 81 3.95 2.48 -12.32
N ALA A 82 4.09 3.34 -11.32
CA ALA A 82 4.78 3.00 -10.07
C ALA A 82 4.12 1.82 -9.32
N MET A 83 2.79 1.76 -9.28
CA MET A 83 2.07 0.63 -8.68
C MET A 83 2.22 -0.68 -9.49
N GLU A 84 2.29 -0.61 -10.81
CA GLU A 84 2.52 -1.78 -11.68
C GLU A 84 3.96 -2.30 -11.53
N ASP A 85 4.94 -1.40 -11.45
CA ASP A 85 6.36 -1.72 -11.30
C ASP A 85 6.79 -2.00 -9.85
N MET A 86 5.87 -1.89 -8.89
CA MET A 86 6.14 -2.00 -7.44
C MET A 86 7.20 -1.00 -6.95
N ASP A 87 7.25 0.17 -7.57
CA ASP A 87 8.07 1.31 -7.13
C ASP A 87 7.35 2.07 -6.01
N ILE A 88 7.57 1.60 -4.78
CA ILE A 88 6.92 2.10 -3.57
C ILE A 88 7.27 3.57 -3.31
N ASP A 89 8.52 3.95 -3.56
CA ASP A 89 9.00 5.30 -3.31
C ASP A 89 8.27 6.31 -4.23
N THR A 90 8.21 6.01 -5.53
CA THR A 90 7.49 6.85 -6.49
C THR A 90 5.98 6.87 -6.22
N ALA A 91 5.38 5.75 -5.83
CA ALA A 91 3.96 5.68 -5.49
C ALA A 91 3.61 6.54 -4.26
N ASP A 92 4.44 6.50 -3.20
CA ASP A 92 4.28 7.32 -2.01
C ASP A 92 4.46 8.81 -2.31
N GLU A 93 5.43 9.18 -3.15
CA GLU A 93 5.62 10.56 -3.61
C GLU A 93 4.41 11.08 -4.37
N CYS A 94 3.91 10.30 -5.34
CA CYS A 94 2.71 10.66 -6.11
C CYS A 94 1.48 10.84 -5.21
N MET A 95 1.29 9.96 -4.21
CA MET A 95 0.20 10.10 -3.23
C MET A 95 0.35 11.33 -2.34
N ALA A 96 1.57 11.67 -1.94
CA ALA A 96 1.84 12.88 -1.17
C ALA A 96 1.55 14.15 -1.97
N GLU A 97 1.86 14.15 -3.28
CA GLU A 97 1.49 15.23 -4.18
C GLU A 97 -0.03 15.35 -4.34
N LEU A 98 -0.74 14.25 -4.64
CA LEU A 98 -2.20 14.24 -4.80
C LEU A 98 -2.94 14.84 -3.60
N LYS A 99 -2.46 14.58 -2.37
CA LYS A 99 -3.06 15.11 -1.13
C LYS A 99 -2.95 16.62 -1.00
N LYS A 100 -1.92 17.23 -1.59
CA LYS A 100 -1.70 18.68 -1.59
C LYS A 100 -2.56 19.39 -2.63
N LEU A 101 -3.23 18.67 -3.52
CA LEU A 101 -4.00 19.27 -4.61
C LEU A 101 -5.47 19.47 -4.22
N ALA A 102 -6.06 20.54 -4.74
CA ALA A 102 -7.49 20.80 -4.70
C ALA A 102 -8.19 19.93 -5.76
N LEU A 103 -8.54 18.71 -5.37
CA LEU A 103 -9.18 17.73 -6.26
C LEU A 103 -10.68 18.00 -6.43
N PRO A 104 -11.26 17.68 -7.60
CA PRO A 104 -12.71 17.66 -7.79
C PRO A 104 -13.40 16.73 -6.77
N GLU A 105 -14.62 17.05 -6.38
CA GLU A 105 -15.35 16.31 -5.32
C GLU A 105 -15.48 14.80 -5.63
N GLU A 106 -15.74 14.44 -6.89
CA GLU A 106 -15.85 13.04 -7.33
C GLU A 106 -14.53 12.27 -7.22
N VAL A 107 -13.40 12.95 -7.39
CA VAL A 107 -12.06 12.35 -7.25
C VAL A 107 -11.67 12.28 -5.78
N ALA A 108 -11.97 13.33 -5.01
CA ALA A 108 -11.64 13.41 -3.59
C ALA A 108 -12.32 12.30 -2.77
N LYS A 109 -13.55 11.88 -3.13
CA LYS A 109 -14.28 10.78 -2.47
C LYS A 109 -13.54 9.44 -2.51
N SER A 110 -12.77 9.21 -3.57
CA SER A 110 -12.05 7.95 -3.77
C SER A 110 -10.58 8.02 -3.35
N LEU A 111 -10.10 9.19 -2.92
CA LEU A 111 -8.69 9.40 -2.57
C LEU A 111 -8.26 8.59 -1.34
N ASP A 112 -9.12 8.47 -0.33
CA ASP A 112 -8.84 7.67 0.88
C ASP A 112 -8.74 6.18 0.53
N THR A 113 -9.60 5.69 -0.37
CA THR A 113 -9.56 4.33 -0.89
C THR A 113 -8.26 4.08 -1.65
N LEU A 114 -7.89 5.00 -2.55
CA LEU A 114 -6.64 4.91 -3.29
C LEU A 114 -5.43 4.89 -2.36
N GLN A 115 -5.42 5.75 -1.34
CA GLN A 115 -4.33 5.77 -0.36
C GLN A 115 -4.21 4.42 0.38
N ALA A 116 -5.32 3.83 0.79
CA ALA A 116 -5.31 2.53 1.44
C ALA A 116 -4.73 1.44 0.51
N GLN A 117 -5.15 1.43 -0.76
CA GLN A 117 -4.67 0.47 -1.77
C GLN A 117 -3.16 0.62 -2.04
N VAL A 118 -2.65 1.85 -2.17
CA VAL A 118 -1.22 2.12 -2.32
C VAL A 118 -0.45 1.63 -1.08
N SER A 119 -0.95 1.94 0.13
CA SER A 119 -0.32 1.52 1.38
C SER A 119 -0.28 -0.01 1.56
N ASP A 120 -1.32 -0.70 1.07
CA ASP A 120 -1.43 -2.16 1.12
C ASP A 120 -0.71 -2.87 -0.04
N LEU A 121 -0.11 -2.10 -0.97
CA LEU A 121 0.51 -2.58 -2.20
C LEU A 121 -0.46 -3.38 -3.08
N ASP A 122 -1.74 -2.99 -3.08
CA ASP A 122 -2.79 -3.53 -3.92
C ASP A 122 -2.77 -2.86 -5.31
N SER A 123 -1.86 -3.32 -6.16
CA SER A 123 -1.65 -2.77 -7.51
C SER A 123 -2.93 -2.84 -8.36
N ASP A 124 -3.59 -4.00 -8.39
CA ASP A 124 -4.81 -4.20 -9.18
C ASP A 124 -5.93 -3.24 -8.73
N GLY A 125 -6.20 -3.18 -7.42
CA GLY A 125 -7.21 -2.29 -6.87
C GLY A 125 -6.89 -0.81 -7.07
N ALA A 126 -5.62 -0.41 -6.92
CA ALA A 126 -5.19 0.96 -7.15
C ALA A 126 -5.37 1.37 -8.62
N CYS A 127 -4.99 0.50 -9.57
CA CYS A 127 -5.17 0.73 -11.00
C CYS A 127 -6.65 0.94 -11.38
N GLU A 128 -7.55 0.10 -10.86
CA GLU A 128 -9.00 0.26 -11.08
C GLU A 128 -9.52 1.60 -10.54
N THR A 129 -9.12 1.98 -9.32
CA THR A 129 -9.51 3.27 -8.72
C THR A 129 -8.98 4.45 -9.53
N ILE A 130 -7.73 4.38 -9.99
CA ILE A 130 -7.10 5.43 -10.82
C ILE A 130 -7.84 5.59 -12.16
N GLU A 131 -8.21 4.50 -12.84
CA GLU A 131 -8.96 4.55 -14.10
C GLU A 131 -10.35 5.18 -13.93
N ALA A 132 -11.02 4.85 -12.83
CA ALA A 132 -12.30 5.48 -12.48
C ALA A 132 -12.15 6.99 -12.22
N MET A 133 -11.08 7.41 -11.53
CA MET A 133 -10.79 8.83 -11.30
C MET A 133 -10.44 9.58 -12.60
N LEU A 134 -9.61 8.99 -13.46
CA LEU A 134 -9.23 9.56 -14.76
C LEU A 134 -10.43 9.81 -15.68
N SER A 135 -11.49 9.00 -15.54
CA SER A 135 -12.74 9.16 -16.29
C SER A 135 -13.60 10.34 -15.80
N ASN A 136 -13.34 10.84 -14.58
CA ASN A 136 -14.08 11.90 -13.91
C ASN A 136 -13.32 13.24 -13.81
N VAL A 137 -12.12 13.32 -14.42
CA VAL A 137 -11.25 14.50 -14.54
C VAL A 137 -11.20 14.98 -15.98
#